data_AF-A0A6A6MGW3-F1
#
_entry.id   AF-A0A6A6MGW3-F1
#
_cell.length_a   1.000
_cell.length_b   1.000
_cell.length_c   1.000
_cell.angle_alpha   90.00
_cell.angle_beta   90.00
_cell.angle_gamma   90.00
#
_symmetry.space_group_name_H-M   'P 1'
#
loop_
_entity.id
_entity.type
_entity.pdbx_description
1 polymer ?
#
loop_
_entity_poly.entity_id
_entity_poly.type
_entity_poly.pdbx_seq_one_letter_code
_entity_poly.pdbx_strand_id
1 'polypeptide(L)'
;MDDIQGVITLRMHAPDTHEKRKFVSGWSNLTARKAAGGTFGLNTYGLYAYDTVWLLAYAIDAFLNQKGNLSFSYDPGLSELQRKNLHADALRIFDGGNLLLQTISQINFTGLTGSIEFSDENLIHPAYEVINVIGTDLGELCNLAWTNGSKARGWVFASNGRRLRIGVPNRVFYHKFVSVEGTNVFRGYCIDVFTAALNLLSYDVPYDFVAFGDGHSNPNTTELLQLISVGEFDAAVGDISITTDRVRMVDFTQPYMESGLVVVAPVRKLNSSAWAFLRPFTPVMWLVTAVFFLVTGVVVWILEHRINGDFRGPPRRQIVTILWFSFSTLFFAHKEKTLSTLGRLVLIIWLFVVLVLNSSYIASLTSILTVEQLTSSIKGIESLVSSKDPIGYQRGSFAGNYLINEYKIDKSRLIPLNSAEDCVKALQDGPQKGGVAAVIDERAYIELFLSSQCEFSIVGQEFSQNGWGFAFPRDSALALDMSTAILQLSEVGELQRMHDKWLLGSACRSEGAKEDANRLHLKSFWVLFLICGLAFVLALLVYMIKIIRKFAKHCAEELEGSSSQSSPPAHLQTFLSFLDKMEEDVKSRPKRRRMDRRASNRIIDGNASRNSASFKSAIVALEV
;
A
#
# COMPACT_ATOMS: atom_id res chain seq x y z
N MET A 1 56.60 0.25 14.65
CA MET A 1 55.70 1.20 15.35
C MET A 1 54.61 1.59 14.36
N ASP A 2 54.07 0.62 13.63
CA ASP A 2 53.40 0.87 12.34
C ASP A 2 51.87 0.78 12.43
N ASP A 3 51.32 0.69 13.65
CA ASP A 3 49.89 0.49 13.92
C ASP A 3 49.24 1.63 14.72
N ILE A 4 49.81 2.84 14.72
CA ILE A 4 49.11 4.01 15.27
C ILE A 4 48.39 4.72 14.13
N GLN A 5 47.10 4.41 13.97
CA GLN A 5 46.21 5.04 12.96
C GLN A 5 45.85 6.50 13.31
N GLY A 6 46.14 6.96 14.53
CA GLY A 6 46.10 8.37 14.87
C GLY A 6 46.33 8.65 16.36
N VAL A 7 46.69 9.88 16.70
CA VAL A 7 46.90 10.36 18.08
C VAL A 7 45.95 11.53 18.34
N ILE A 8 45.08 11.38 19.33
CA ILE A 8 44.26 12.48 19.84
C ILE A 8 45.02 13.14 20.98
N THR A 9 45.23 14.45 20.89
CA THR A 9 45.81 15.27 21.95
C THR A 9 44.97 16.53 22.17
N LEU A 10 45.06 17.08 23.38
CA LEU A 10 44.47 18.36 23.71
C LEU A 10 45.55 19.45 23.68
N ARG A 11 45.19 20.64 23.22
CA ARG A 11 46.00 21.85 23.31
C ARG A 11 45.15 22.96 23.91
N MET A 12 45.70 23.77 24.82
CA MET A 12 44.98 24.96 25.28
C MET A 12 44.72 25.90 24.09
N HIS A 13 43.49 26.35 23.95
CA HIS A 13 43.09 27.24 22.86
C HIS A 13 43.62 28.65 23.13
N ALA A 14 44.22 29.26 22.13
CA ALA A 14 44.56 30.68 22.16
C ALA A 14 44.02 31.33 20.87
N PRO A 15 43.12 32.31 20.95
CA PRO A 15 42.47 32.91 19.78
C PRO A 15 43.52 33.48 18.81
N ASP A 16 43.26 33.39 17.51
CA ASP A 16 44.16 33.95 16.51
C ASP A 16 43.96 35.47 16.36
N THR A 17 44.54 36.22 17.29
CA THR A 17 44.47 37.69 17.31
C THR A 17 45.63 38.31 16.53
N HIS A 18 45.48 39.57 16.13
CA HIS A 18 46.56 40.32 15.47
C HIS A 18 47.76 40.49 16.41
N GLU A 19 47.52 40.68 17.70
CA GLU A 19 48.50 40.82 18.78
C GLU A 19 49.33 39.54 18.93
N LYS A 20 48.67 38.37 18.92
CA LYS A 20 49.33 37.06 18.93
C LYS A 20 50.23 36.89 17.72
N ARG A 21 49.74 37.18 16.50
CA ARG A 21 50.55 37.08 15.27
C ARG A 21 51.77 38.01 15.30
N LYS A 22 51.61 39.23 15.81
CA LYS A 22 52.71 40.19 16.00
C LYS A 22 53.73 39.69 17.02
N PHE A 23 53.29 39.12 18.14
CA PHE A 23 54.17 38.52 19.14
C PHE A 23 54.95 37.32 18.60
N VAL A 24 54.25 36.37 17.95
CA VAL A 24 54.84 35.16 17.37
C VAL A 24 55.89 35.51 16.30
N SER A 25 55.60 36.50 15.44
CA SER A 25 56.57 36.98 14.42
C SER A 25 57.77 37.72 15.03
N GLY A 26 57.56 38.49 16.11
CA GLY A 26 58.67 39.08 16.87
C GLY A 26 59.54 38.01 17.54
N TRP A 27 58.91 37.01 18.16
CA TRP A 27 59.58 35.90 18.82
C TRP A 27 60.42 35.06 17.86
N SER A 28 59.88 34.75 16.68
CA SER A 28 60.61 33.99 15.66
C SER A 28 61.84 34.75 15.17
N ASN A 29 61.74 36.07 14.95
CA ASN A 29 62.88 36.91 14.55
C ASN A 29 63.98 36.96 15.63
N LEU A 30 63.60 37.07 16.91
CA LEU A 30 64.54 37.09 18.04
C LEU A 30 65.27 35.76 18.23
N THR A 31 64.58 34.64 18.00
CA THR A 31 65.11 33.29 18.22
C THR A 31 65.82 32.72 17.00
N ALA A 32 65.56 33.25 15.79
CA ALA A 32 66.20 32.84 14.54
C ALA A 32 67.73 32.92 14.57
N ARG A 33 68.32 33.84 15.34
CA ARG A 33 69.79 33.97 15.47
C ARG A 33 70.43 33.01 16.48
N LYS A 34 69.63 32.45 17.39
CA LYS A 34 70.12 31.65 18.53
C LYS A 34 70.05 30.14 18.30
N ALA A 35 69.25 29.71 17.32
CA ALA A 35 69.07 28.31 17.03
C ALA A 35 69.90 27.93 15.80
N ALA A 36 70.84 27.02 15.99
CA ALA A 36 71.67 26.43 14.95
C ALA A 36 70.81 25.59 13.98
N GLY A 37 70.07 26.26 13.10
CA GLY A 37 69.30 25.61 12.02
C GLY A 37 67.90 25.10 12.38
N GLY A 38 67.30 25.51 13.50
CA GLY A 38 65.91 25.17 13.86
C GLY A 38 65.13 26.40 14.37
N THR A 39 63.81 26.40 14.31
CA THR A 39 63.00 27.43 15.00
C THR A 39 62.85 27.02 16.47
N PHE A 40 63.11 27.93 17.41
CA PHE A 40 62.76 27.68 18.81
C PHE A 40 61.22 27.77 18.92
N GLY A 41 60.56 26.61 18.94
CA GLY A 41 59.11 26.51 18.89
C GLY A 41 58.43 27.26 20.05
N LEU A 42 57.45 28.09 19.74
CA LEU A 42 56.59 28.74 20.71
C LEU A 42 55.33 27.89 20.88
N ASN A 43 55.15 27.30 22.07
CA ASN A 43 53.95 26.51 22.41
C ASN A 43 52.91 27.39 23.13
N THR A 44 51.69 26.87 23.32
CA THR A 44 50.64 27.64 24.00
C THR A 44 51.03 28.00 25.45
N TYR A 45 51.77 27.14 26.15
CA TYR A 45 52.28 27.45 27.49
C TYR A 45 53.15 28.72 27.52
N GLY A 46 53.93 28.97 26.47
CA GLY A 46 54.71 30.21 26.32
C GLY A 46 53.84 31.46 26.20
N LEU A 47 52.68 31.36 25.54
CA LEU A 47 51.71 32.46 25.46
C LEU A 47 51.08 32.73 26.83
N TYR A 48 50.66 31.69 27.55
CA TYR A 48 50.14 31.84 28.91
C TYR A 48 51.17 32.39 29.88
N ALA A 49 52.45 31.99 29.76
CA ALA A 49 53.52 32.55 30.58
C ALA A 49 53.71 34.06 30.34
N TYR A 50 53.63 34.50 29.09
CA TYR A 50 53.67 35.93 28.75
C TYR A 50 52.52 36.69 29.40
N ASP A 51 51.30 36.20 29.26
CA ASP A 51 50.13 36.84 29.85
C ASP A 51 50.12 36.78 31.38
N THR A 52 50.71 35.75 31.99
CA THR A 52 50.87 35.66 33.46
C THR A 52 51.76 36.78 33.98
N VAL A 53 52.83 37.13 33.26
CA VAL A 53 53.69 38.26 33.65
C VAL A 53 52.93 39.59 33.56
N TRP A 54 52.11 39.77 32.52
CA TRP A 54 51.26 40.96 32.38
C TRP A 54 50.18 41.03 33.45
N LEU A 55 49.53 39.90 33.77
CA LEU A 55 48.56 39.80 34.86
C LEU A 55 49.20 40.28 36.18
N LEU A 56 50.38 39.76 36.51
CA LEU A 56 51.10 40.16 37.73
C LEU A 56 51.53 41.63 37.69
N ALA A 57 51.95 42.15 36.53
CA ALA A 57 52.30 43.55 36.38
C ALA A 57 51.10 44.46 36.64
N TYR A 58 49.94 44.15 36.05
CA TYR A 58 48.70 44.88 36.31
C TYR A 58 48.25 44.75 37.77
N ALA A 59 48.44 43.59 38.39
CA ALA A 59 48.10 43.37 39.80
C ALA A 59 48.92 44.23 40.73
N ILE A 60 50.24 44.27 40.53
CA ILE A 60 51.16 45.05 41.34
C ILE A 60 50.90 46.53 41.14
N ASP A 61 50.68 46.98 39.90
CA ASP A 61 50.33 48.38 39.61
C ASP A 61 49.03 48.79 40.31
N ALA A 62 47.97 47.98 40.19
CA ALA A 62 46.71 48.21 40.88
C ALA A 62 46.87 48.23 42.41
N PHE A 63 47.65 47.31 42.97
CA PHE A 63 47.95 47.24 44.40
C PHE A 63 48.67 48.50 44.91
N LEU A 64 49.70 48.96 44.19
CA LEU A 64 50.46 50.17 44.56
C LEU A 64 49.60 51.44 44.44
N ASN A 65 48.75 51.52 43.43
CA ASN A 65 47.83 52.64 43.23
C ASN A 65 46.76 52.75 44.33
N GLN A 66 46.41 51.65 45.00
CA GLN A 66 45.49 51.62 46.14
C GLN A 66 46.16 51.98 47.49
N LYS A 67 47.37 52.56 47.47
CA LYS A 67 48.24 52.83 48.65
C LYS A 67 48.68 51.57 49.39
N GLY A 68 48.83 50.44 48.69
CA GLY A 68 49.44 49.25 49.26
C GLY A 68 50.89 49.51 49.69
N ASN A 69 51.21 49.35 50.97
CA ASN A 69 52.58 49.46 51.47
C ASN A 69 53.28 48.10 51.37
N LEU A 70 54.53 48.09 50.88
CA LEU A 70 55.33 46.87 50.78
C LEU A 70 56.02 46.59 52.12
N SER A 71 55.30 46.00 53.08
CA SER A 71 55.86 45.55 54.36
C SER A 71 55.89 44.03 54.48
N PHE A 72 56.93 43.54 55.16
CA PHE A 72 57.16 42.12 55.35
C PHE A 72 57.41 41.83 56.83
N SER A 73 56.67 40.90 57.40
CA SER A 73 56.76 40.49 58.80
C SER A 73 57.28 39.05 58.95
N TYR A 74 57.72 38.71 60.16
CA TYR A 74 58.10 37.35 60.50
C TYR A 74 56.84 36.53 60.81
N ASP A 75 56.73 35.36 60.20
CA ASP A 75 55.67 34.40 60.53
C ASP A 75 56.17 33.37 61.56
N PRO A 76 55.61 33.35 62.77
CA PRO A 76 55.99 32.37 63.78
C PRO A 76 55.69 30.92 63.35
N GLY A 77 54.76 30.66 62.43
CA GLY A 77 54.41 29.32 61.94
C GLY A 77 55.48 28.66 61.06
N LEU A 78 56.34 29.46 60.41
CA LEU A 78 57.46 28.96 59.58
C LEU A 78 58.66 28.47 60.41
N SER A 79 58.70 28.81 61.70
CA SER A 79 59.74 28.37 62.63
C SER A 79 59.61 26.88 63.03
N GLU A 80 58.42 26.30 62.90
CA GLU A 80 58.17 24.86 63.18
C GLU A 80 58.55 23.95 62.00
N LEU A 81 58.74 24.49 60.80
CA LEU A 81 59.08 23.77 59.57
C LEU A 81 60.58 23.47 59.44
N GLN A 82 61.20 23.00 60.52
CA GLN A 82 62.61 22.64 60.59
C GLN A 82 62.89 21.26 59.94
N ARG A 83 62.54 21.09 58.65
CA ARG A 83 62.95 19.91 57.87
C ARG A 83 64.28 20.18 57.19
N LYS A 84 65.35 19.74 57.86
CA LYS A 84 66.79 19.55 57.54
C LYS A 84 67.49 20.15 56.28
N ASN A 85 66.86 20.81 55.32
CA ASN A 85 67.52 21.43 54.16
C ASN A 85 66.84 22.73 53.65
N LEU A 86 65.83 23.26 54.34
CA LEU A 86 65.17 24.53 53.97
C LEU A 86 65.30 25.54 55.13
N HIS A 87 66.04 26.62 54.91
CA HIS A 87 66.11 27.79 55.80
C HIS A 87 64.82 28.61 55.68
N ALA A 88 63.70 28.06 56.14
CA ALA A 88 62.39 28.73 56.13
C ALA A 88 62.30 29.87 57.16
N ASP A 89 63.23 29.92 58.12
CA ASP A 89 63.44 30.97 59.11
C ASP A 89 63.88 32.32 58.51
N ALA A 90 64.42 32.30 57.29
CA ALA A 90 64.77 33.51 56.53
C ALA A 90 63.59 34.10 55.71
N LEU A 91 62.49 33.35 55.56
CA LEU A 91 61.35 33.79 54.76
C LEU A 91 60.49 34.75 55.59
N ARG A 92 60.14 35.88 54.98
CA ARG A 92 59.22 36.87 55.55
C ARG A 92 57.89 36.78 54.81
N ILE A 93 56.78 36.91 55.54
CA ILE A 93 55.45 37.01 54.94
C ILE A 93 55.22 38.44 54.47
N PHE A 94 54.63 38.57 53.29
CA PHE A 94 54.17 39.85 52.78
C PHE A 94 52.84 40.21 53.45
N ASP A 95 52.82 41.28 54.24
CA ASP A 95 51.63 41.68 55.02
C ASP A 95 50.46 42.07 54.12
N GLY A 96 50.75 42.59 52.93
CA GLY A 96 49.77 42.91 51.89
C GLY A 96 49.32 41.72 51.05
N GLY A 97 49.74 40.49 51.37
CA GLY A 97 49.53 39.29 50.54
C GLY A 97 48.06 39.00 50.22
N ASN A 98 47.17 39.11 51.21
CA ASN A 98 45.73 38.88 51.00
C ASN A 98 45.10 39.93 50.08
N LEU A 99 45.51 41.19 50.22
CA LEU A 99 45.03 42.28 49.36
C LEU A 99 45.57 42.13 47.93
N LEU A 100 46.83 41.72 47.78
CA LEU A 100 47.42 41.42 46.47
C LEU A 100 46.72 40.23 45.81
N LEU A 101 46.42 39.16 46.55
CA LEU A 101 45.67 38.01 46.03
C LEU A 101 44.27 38.43 45.57
N GLN A 102 43.56 39.22 46.38
CA GLN A 102 42.25 39.77 45.99
C GLN A 102 42.36 40.64 44.73
N THR A 103 43.42 41.43 44.62
CA THR A 103 43.68 42.27 43.44
C THR A 103 43.93 41.40 42.21
N ILE A 104 44.73 40.33 42.31
CA ILE A 104 44.98 39.38 41.21
C ILE A 104 43.66 38.78 40.71
N SER A 105 42.79 38.33 41.63
CA SER A 105 41.51 37.71 41.28
C SER A 105 40.49 38.67 40.66
N GLN A 106 40.66 39.98 40.82
CA GLN A 106 39.76 41.01 40.28
C GLN A 106 40.23 41.62 38.95
N ILE A 107 41.42 41.26 38.48
CA ILE A 107 41.93 41.78 37.21
C ILE A 107 41.15 41.16 36.05
N ASN A 108 40.75 42.04 35.14
CA ASN A 108 40.18 41.67 33.86
C ASN A 108 40.97 42.39 32.77
N PHE A 109 41.61 41.62 31.90
CA PHE A 109 42.28 42.15 30.72
C PHE A 109 42.27 41.15 29.57
N THR A 110 42.52 41.64 28.36
CA THR A 110 42.70 40.78 27.18
C THR A 110 44.18 40.68 26.84
N GLY A 111 44.74 39.48 26.95
CA GLY A 111 46.13 39.15 26.59
C GLY A 111 46.26 38.46 25.23
N LEU A 112 47.41 37.82 25.00
CA LEU A 112 47.65 36.99 23.82
C LEU A 112 46.80 35.71 23.78
N THR A 113 46.37 35.20 24.93
CA THR A 113 45.52 34.01 25.07
C THR A 113 44.03 34.34 25.17
N GLY A 114 43.63 35.60 24.97
CA GLY A 114 42.24 36.04 25.04
C GLY A 114 41.91 36.76 26.36
N SER A 115 40.63 36.73 26.74
CA SER A 115 40.15 37.38 27.97
C SER A 115 40.61 36.58 29.19
N ILE A 116 41.29 37.25 30.12
CA ILE A 116 41.74 36.69 31.38
C ILE A 116 40.92 37.31 32.49
N GLU A 117 40.12 36.47 33.12
CA GLU A 117 39.22 36.81 34.23
C GLU A 117 39.15 35.61 35.17
N PHE A 118 38.99 35.85 36.47
CA PHE A 118 38.94 34.79 37.49
C PHE A 118 37.60 34.76 38.21
N SER A 119 37.09 33.57 38.50
CA SER A 119 35.94 33.31 39.37
C SER A 119 36.28 32.11 40.24
N ASP A 120 36.10 32.24 41.57
CA ASP A 120 36.45 31.21 42.56
C ASP A 120 37.86 30.62 42.36
N GLU A 121 38.86 31.51 42.23
CA GLU A 121 40.29 31.18 42.02
C GLU A 121 40.62 30.43 40.72
N ASN A 122 39.65 30.29 39.81
CA ASN A 122 39.81 29.63 38.52
C ASN A 122 39.65 30.61 37.36
N LEU A 123 40.39 30.39 36.27
CA LEU A 123 40.21 31.15 35.03
C LEU A 123 38.81 30.87 34.47
N ILE A 124 38.07 31.93 34.11
CA ILE A 124 36.75 31.79 33.50
C ILE A 124 36.92 31.43 32.01
N HIS A 125 36.22 30.40 31.54
CA HIS A 125 36.20 29.92 30.14
C HIS A 125 37.54 29.41 29.57
N PRO A 126 38.27 28.46 30.23
CA PRO A 126 39.42 27.83 29.60
C PRO A 126 38.95 27.00 28.40
N ALA A 127 39.37 27.38 27.19
CA ALA A 127 39.08 26.64 25.98
C ALA A 127 40.23 25.69 25.62
N TYR A 128 39.89 24.53 25.07
CA TYR A 128 40.85 23.57 24.55
C TYR A 128 40.52 23.27 23.09
N GLU A 129 41.55 23.07 22.29
CA GLU A 129 41.51 22.52 20.94
C GLU A 129 41.76 21.01 21.02
N VAL A 130 40.91 20.22 20.36
CA VAL A 130 41.11 18.78 20.20
C VAL A 130 41.84 18.55 18.87
N ILE A 131 43.08 18.05 18.96
CA ILE A 131 43.92 17.81 17.79
C ILE A 131 43.96 16.31 17.54
N ASN A 132 43.50 15.89 16.37
CA ASN A 132 43.63 14.51 15.91
C ASN A 132 44.70 14.42 14.82
N VAL A 133 45.81 13.75 15.10
CA VAL A 133 46.92 13.56 14.15
C VAL A 133 46.78 12.18 13.51
N ILE A 134 46.54 12.11 12.21
CA ILE A 134 46.41 10.86 11.43
C ILE A 134 47.51 10.84 10.35
N GLY A 135 48.44 9.89 10.41
CA GLY A 135 49.53 9.75 9.41
C GLY A 135 50.74 10.69 9.63
N THR A 136 51.53 10.92 8.57
CA THR A 136 52.74 11.79 8.59
C THR A 136 52.47 13.27 8.38
N ASP A 137 51.26 13.63 7.97
CA ASP A 137 50.85 15.02 7.78
C ASP A 137 50.09 15.49 9.02
N LEU A 138 50.53 16.63 9.58
CA LEU A 138 49.76 17.42 10.56
C LEU A 138 48.53 18.00 9.85
N GLY A 139 47.56 17.15 9.52
CA GLY A 139 46.22 17.59 9.21
C GLY A 139 45.61 18.15 10.48
N GLU A 140 45.61 19.48 10.63
CA GLU A 140 44.82 20.17 11.66
C GLU A 140 43.33 19.92 11.38
N LEU A 141 42.84 18.75 11.80
CA LEU A 141 41.42 18.44 11.83
C LEU A 141 40.86 18.96 13.16
N CYS A 142 40.01 19.98 13.03
CA CYS A 142 39.18 20.62 14.05
C CYS A 142 39.87 21.56 15.05
N ASN A 143 39.83 22.87 14.76
CA ASN A 143 39.75 23.90 15.79
C ASN A 143 38.36 23.85 16.45
N LEU A 144 38.09 22.82 17.25
CA LEU A 144 36.91 22.78 18.12
C LEU A 144 37.27 23.48 19.42
N ALA A 145 37.05 24.79 19.48
CA ALA A 145 37.15 25.54 20.72
C ALA A 145 35.97 25.16 21.63
N TRP A 146 36.26 24.44 22.71
CA TRP A 146 35.29 24.22 23.78
C TRP A 146 34.99 25.55 24.49
N THR A 147 33.80 26.10 24.28
CA THR A 147 33.22 27.11 25.18
C THR A 147 31.97 26.50 25.82
N ASN A 148 31.80 26.65 27.14
CA ASN A 148 30.65 26.12 27.86
C ASN A 148 29.35 26.77 27.33
N GLY A 149 28.70 26.11 26.37
CA GLY A 149 27.44 26.56 25.78
C GLY A 149 27.08 25.90 24.44
N SER A 150 28.06 25.45 23.65
CA SER A 150 27.81 24.75 22.40
C SER A 150 28.41 23.33 22.43
N LYS A 151 27.54 22.33 22.40
CA LYS A 151 27.93 20.91 22.42
C LYS A 151 28.56 20.58 21.07
N ALA A 152 29.89 20.62 20.97
CA ALA A 152 30.62 20.19 19.79
C ALA A 152 30.33 18.70 19.51
N ARG A 153 29.75 18.40 18.36
CA ARG A 153 29.63 17.01 17.88
C ARG A 153 31.02 16.56 17.42
N GLY A 154 31.75 15.83 18.25
CA GLY A 154 33.11 15.35 17.99
C GLY A 154 33.28 14.32 16.85
N TRP A 155 32.27 14.18 15.98
CA TRP A 155 32.20 13.20 14.89
C TRP A 155 31.83 13.82 13.53
N VAL A 156 31.71 15.16 13.46
CA VAL A 156 31.33 15.84 12.21
C VAL A 156 32.48 15.80 11.22
N PHE A 157 32.19 15.47 9.97
CA PHE A 157 33.18 15.47 8.90
C PHE A 157 33.69 16.88 8.64
N ALA A 158 35.01 17.05 8.56
CA ALA A 158 35.57 18.32 8.10
C ALA A 158 35.24 18.52 6.61
N SER A 159 34.93 19.75 6.21
CA SER A 159 34.67 20.10 4.81
C SER A 159 35.84 19.81 3.86
N ASN A 160 37.08 19.81 4.39
CA ASN A 160 38.30 19.42 3.69
C ASN A 160 38.76 17.97 4.01
N GLY A 161 37.91 17.18 4.65
CA GLY A 161 38.19 15.81 5.08
C GLY A 161 38.09 14.77 3.96
N ARG A 162 38.37 13.51 4.30
CA ARG A 162 38.23 12.36 3.40
C ARG A 162 36.78 12.25 2.91
N ARG A 163 36.61 12.17 1.59
CA ARG A 163 35.31 11.93 0.94
C ARG A 163 34.85 10.49 1.19
N LEU A 164 33.61 10.30 1.59
CA LEU A 164 33.03 8.98 1.85
C LEU A 164 32.82 8.22 0.54
N ARG A 165 33.27 6.97 0.48
CA ARG A 165 33.03 6.08 -0.66
C ARG A 165 31.70 5.38 -0.48
N ILE A 166 30.68 5.83 -1.21
CA ILE A 166 29.33 5.30 -1.11
C ILE A 166 29.10 4.29 -2.23
N GLY A 167 28.93 3.02 -1.87
CA GLY A 167 28.64 1.96 -2.81
C GLY A 167 27.22 2.03 -3.34
N VAL A 168 27.06 1.98 -4.66
CA VAL A 168 25.75 2.01 -5.34
C VAL A 168 25.62 0.77 -6.23
N PRO A 169 24.62 -0.10 -6.03
CA PRO A 169 24.47 -1.32 -6.82
C PRO A 169 24.15 -0.96 -8.28
N ASN A 170 25.03 -1.36 -9.20
CA ASN A 170 24.84 -1.17 -10.64
C ASN A 170 23.89 -2.25 -11.19
N ARG A 171 22.58 -1.97 -11.10
CA ARG A 171 21.55 -2.91 -11.50
C ARG A 171 21.27 -2.86 -13.00
N VAL A 172 20.97 -4.04 -13.53
CA VAL A 172 20.47 -4.20 -14.91
C VAL A 172 18.95 -4.13 -14.95
N PHE A 173 18.30 -4.52 -13.84
CA PHE A 173 16.86 -4.52 -13.70
C PHE A 173 16.36 -3.29 -12.93
N TYR A 174 15.21 -2.74 -13.31
CA TYR A 174 14.56 -1.58 -12.69
C TYR A 174 15.45 -0.33 -12.50
N HIS A 175 16.04 0.14 -13.60
CA HIS A 175 16.89 1.35 -13.66
C HIS A 175 16.24 2.64 -13.09
N LYS A 176 14.92 2.64 -12.86
CA LYS A 176 14.22 3.75 -12.22
C LYS A 176 14.55 3.92 -10.74
N PHE A 177 14.92 2.84 -10.04
CA PHE A 177 15.31 2.90 -8.63
C PHE A 177 16.77 3.33 -8.49
N VAL A 178 17.66 2.71 -9.27
CA VAL A 178 19.08 3.04 -9.35
C VAL A 178 19.56 2.77 -10.78
N SER A 179 20.23 3.75 -11.39
CA SER A 179 20.94 3.60 -12.65
C SER A 179 22.32 4.28 -12.60
N VAL A 180 23.27 3.69 -13.32
CA VAL A 180 24.62 4.22 -13.49
C VAL A 180 24.85 4.46 -14.98
N GLU A 181 24.98 5.73 -15.37
CA GLU A 181 25.28 6.16 -16.73
C GLU A 181 26.75 6.60 -16.84
N GLY A 182 27.54 5.91 -17.68
CA GLY A 182 28.98 6.20 -17.81
C GLY A 182 29.76 5.85 -16.54
N THR A 183 30.79 6.64 -16.21
CA THR A 183 31.65 6.35 -15.05
C THR A 183 31.18 7.00 -13.75
N ASN A 184 30.47 8.14 -13.79
CA ASN A 184 30.20 8.96 -12.59
C ASN A 184 28.77 9.55 -12.49
N VAL A 185 27.82 9.18 -13.35
CA VAL A 185 26.45 9.73 -13.29
C VAL A 185 25.50 8.71 -12.68
N PHE A 186 25.06 8.99 -11.45
CA PHE A 186 24.12 8.15 -10.71
C PHE A 186 22.74 8.81 -10.71
N ARG A 187 21.70 8.05 -11.06
CA ARG A 187 20.31 8.52 -11.11
C ARG A 187 19.38 7.47 -10.53
N GLY A 188 18.16 7.89 -10.21
CA GLY A 188 17.10 7.01 -9.73
C GLY A 188 16.49 7.48 -8.43
N TYR A 189 15.36 6.88 -8.09
CA TYR A 189 14.61 7.18 -6.87
C TYR A 189 15.47 7.13 -5.61
N CYS A 190 16.28 6.08 -5.43
CA CYS A 190 17.09 5.91 -4.22
C CYS A 190 18.19 6.98 -4.11
N ILE A 191 18.74 7.44 -5.23
CA ILE A 191 19.77 8.49 -5.29
C ILE A 191 19.16 9.85 -4.93
N ASP A 192 17.98 10.17 -5.48
CA ASP A 192 17.26 11.40 -5.17
C ASP A 192 16.89 11.46 -3.68
N VAL A 193 16.37 10.36 -3.10
CA VAL A 193 16.02 10.28 -1.68
C VAL A 193 17.25 10.47 -0.79
N PHE A 194 18.36 9.80 -1.09
CA PHE A 194 19.60 9.94 -0.32
C PHE A 194 20.14 11.36 -0.35
N THR A 195 20.18 11.98 -1.53
CA THR A 195 20.68 13.35 -1.72
C THR A 195 19.79 14.37 -1.02
N ALA A 196 18.46 14.19 -1.09
CA ALA A 196 17.50 15.03 -0.39
C ALA A 196 17.68 14.93 1.13
N ALA A 197 17.89 13.73 1.67
CA ALA A 197 18.11 13.53 3.10
C ALA A 197 19.44 14.14 3.57
N LEU A 198 20.51 14.01 2.78
CA LEU A 198 21.79 14.66 3.07
C LEU A 198 21.67 16.18 3.12
N ASN A 199 20.91 16.79 2.21
CA ASN A 199 20.74 18.25 2.16
C ASN A 199 19.98 18.83 3.37
N LEU A 200 19.32 17.99 4.16
CA LEU A 200 18.66 18.40 5.42
C LEU A 200 19.61 18.37 6.62
N LEU A 201 20.80 17.79 6.49
CA LEU A 201 21.79 17.76 7.56
C LEU A 201 22.34 19.17 7.81
N SER A 202 22.64 19.49 9.06
CA SER A 202 23.18 20.79 9.47
C SER A 202 24.69 20.95 9.20
N TYR A 203 25.30 19.99 8.49
CA TYR A 203 26.73 19.92 8.21
C TYR A 203 26.97 19.25 6.85
N ASP A 204 28.06 19.62 6.20
CA ASP A 204 28.44 19.03 4.92
C ASP A 204 29.01 17.63 5.09
N VAL A 205 28.54 16.70 4.27
CA VAL A 205 29.10 15.34 4.17
C VAL A 205 29.72 15.21 2.78
N PRO A 206 31.05 15.27 2.63
CA PRO A 206 31.67 15.06 1.33
C PRO A 206 31.64 13.58 0.97
N TYR A 207 31.09 13.23 -0.20
CA TYR A 207 30.95 11.83 -0.65
C TYR A 207 31.22 11.68 -2.15
N ASP A 208 31.62 10.47 -2.54
CA ASP A 208 31.71 10.02 -3.92
C ASP A 208 30.94 8.70 -4.07
N PHE A 209 30.08 8.64 -5.08
CA PHE A 209 29.40 7.40 -5.44
C PHE A 209 30.33 6.49 -6.24
N VAL A 210 30.29 5.19 -5.92
CA VAL A 210 31.08 4.16 -6.56
C VAL A 210 30.15 3.02 -6.97
N ALA A 211 30.16 2.68 -8.25
CA ALA A 211 29.33 1.60 -8.77
C ALA A 211 29.81 0.23 -8.25
N PHE A 212 28.88 -0.60 -7.82
CA PHE A 212 29.12 -1.97 -7.37
C PHE A 212 28.41 -2.97 -8.27
N GLY A 213 29.16 -3.89 -8.89
CA GLY A 213 28.64 -4.90 -9.82
C GLY A 213 29.19 -4.75 -11.23
N ASP A 214 28.96 -5.77 -12.06
CA ASP A 214 29.48 -5.87 -13.43
C ASP A 214 28.65 -5.08 -14.47
N GLY A 215 27.46 -4.62 -14.10
CA GLY A 215 26.51 -3.96 -15.01
C GLY A 215 25.87 -4.92 -16.04
N HIS A 216 26.11 -6.23 -15.92
CA HIS A 216 25.54 -7.28 -16.77
C HIS A 216 24.57 -8.19 -16.02
N SER A 217 24.71 -8.27 -14.70
CA SER A 217 23.81 -8.99 -13.81
C SER A 217 23.52 -8.17 -12.55
N ASN A 218 22.37 -8.43 -11.90
CA ASN A 218 22.07 -7.75 -10.65
C ASN A 218 23.06 -8.21 -9.56
N PRO A 219 23.78 -7.26 -8.92
CA PRO A 219 24.79 -7.60 -7.93
C PRO A 219 24.17 -8.15 -6.65
N ASN A 220 24.92 -9.00 -5.93
CA ASN A 220 24.50 -9.48 -4.62
C ASN A 220 24.72 -8.37 -3.58
N THR A 221 23.65 -7.71 -3.15
CA THR A 221 23.74 -6.62 -2.17
C THR A 221 24.33 -7.07 -0.84
N THR A 222 24.24 -8.35 -0.49
CA THR A 222 24.83 -8.86 0.76
C THR A 222 26.36 -8.77 0.74
N GLU A 223 26.98 -8.95 -0.43
CA GLU A 223 28.42 -8.79 -0.61
C GLU A 223 28.83 -7.31 -0.48
N LEU A 224 28.04 -6.39 -1.03
CA LEU A 224 28.25 -4.95 -0.85
C LEU A 224 28.26 -4.56 0.64
N LEU A 225 27.34 -5.12 1.43
CA LEU A 225 27.27 -4.85 2.87
C LEU A 225 28.47 -5.43 3.63
N GLN A 226 29.00 -6.59 3.21
CA GLN A 226 30.23 -7.14 3.77
C GLN A 226 31.43 -6.21 3.51
N LEU A 227 31.49 -5.59 2.34
CA LEU A 227 32.54 -4.62 2.00
C LEU A 227 32.46 -3.33 2.85
N ILE A 228 31.26 -2.95 3.33
CA ILE A 228 31.12 -1.89 4.34
C ILE A 228 31.75 -2.34 5.67
N SER A 229 31.44 -3.56 6.13
CA SER A 229 31.99 -4.10 7.37
C SER A 229 33.53 -4.23 7.36
N VAL A 230 34.13 -4.44 6.18
CA VAL A 230 35.59 -4.50 5.97
C VAL A 230 36.22 -3.10 5.82
N GLY A 231 35.42 -2.05 5.60
CA GLY A 231 35.89 -0.67 5.43
C GLY A 231 36.30 -0.30 3.99
N GLU A 232 35.93 -1.12 3.00
CA GLU A 232 36.09 -0.77 1.58
C GLU A 232 35.07 0.27 1.12
N PHE A 233 33.86 0.23 1.65
CA PHE A 233 32.84 1.26 1.48
C PHE A 233 32.48 1.90 2.81
N ASP A 234 32.22 3.21 2.79
CA ASP A 234 31.86 3.97 3.99
C ASP A 234 30.32 4.03 4.19
N ALA A 235 29.54 3.72 3.14
CA ALA A 235 28.09 3.53 3.17
C ALA A 235 27.62 2.81 1.89
N ALA A 236 26.36 2.36 1.84
CA ALA A 236 25.72 1.94 0.61
C ALA A 236 24.32 2.55 0.43
N VAL A 237 24.05 2.95 -0.81
CA VAL A 237 22.82 3.61 -1.24
C VAL A 237 22.18 2.82 -2.35
N GLY A 238 20.90 2.53 -2.20
CA GLY A 238 20.11 1.79 -3.17
C GLY A 238 18.87 1.16 -2.53
N ASP A 239 18.21 0.35 -3.32
CA ASP A 239 17.10 -0.54 -2.99
C ASP A 239 17.60 -1.75 -2.18
N ILE A 240 18.07 -1.49 -0.97
CA ILE A 240 18.63 -2.50 -0.06
C ILE A 240 17.58 -2.87 0.98
N SER A 241 17.00 -4.07 0.83
CA SER A 241 16.04 -4.59 1.81
C SER A 241 16.71 -4.87 3.15
N ILE A 242 16.11 -4.30 4.20
CA ILE A 242 16.51 -4.50 5.60
C ILE A 242 16.07 -5.91 6.01
N THR A 243 17.02 -6.74 6.39
CA THR A 243 16.77 -8.12 6.86
C THR A 243 17.59 -8.40 8.12
N THR A 244 17.16 -9.38 8.91
CA THR A 244 17.80 -9.75 10.17
C THR A 244 19.29 -10.11 10.00
N ASP A 245 19.64 -10.83 8.93
CA ASP A 245 21.04 -11.20 8.65
C ASP A 245 21.89 -9.99 8.29
N ARG A 246 21.33 -8.99 7.59
CA ARG A 246 22.05 -7.77 7.18
C ARG A 246 22.22 -6.77 8.31
N VAL A 247 21.22 -6.62 9.18
CA VAL A 247 21.29 -5.75 10.38
C VAL A 247 22.39 -6.22 11.35
N ARG A 248 22.77 -7.50 11.32
CA ARG A 248 23.91 -8.00 12.10
C ARG A 248 25.27 -7.54 11.56
N MET A 249 25.35 -7.11 10.30
CA MET A 249 26.60 -6.73 9.62
C MET A 249 26.81 -5.21 9.59
N VAL A 250 25.71 -4.46 9.45
CA VAL A 250 25.68 -3.00 9.20
C VAL A 250 24.48 -2.36 9.90
N ASP A 251 24.54 -1.06 10.12
CA ASP A 251 23.39 -0.29 10.59
C ASP A 251 22.63 0.31 9.41
N PHE A 252 21.31 0.30 9.51
CA PHE A 252 20.42 0.85 8.50
C PHE A 252 19.78 2.14 8.99
N THR A 253 19.43 3.01 8.05
CA THR A 253 18.49 4.09 8.31
C THR A 253 17.09 3.56 8.60
N GLN A 254 16.21 4.43 9.10
CA GLN A 254 14.77 4.22 8.97
C GLN A 254 14.41 3.89 7.51
N PRO A 255 13.46 2.96 7.28
CA PRO A 255 13.09 2.57 5.94
C PRO A 255 12.44 3.75 5.23
N TYR A 256 12.97 4.10 4.05
CA TYR A 256 12.42 5.20 3.23
C TYR A 256 11.37 4.71 2.22
N MET A 257 11.25 3.38 2.07
CA MET A 257 10.25 2.74 1.22
C MET A 257 9.84 1.40 1.84
N GLU A 258 8.54 1.18 2.02
CA GLU A 258 8.00 -0.12 2.44
C GLU A 258 7.83 -1.02 1.22
N SER A 259 8.37 -2.24 1.28
CA SER A 259 8.29 -3.18 0.16
C SER A 259 8.52 -4.60 0.63
N GLY A 260 7.44 -5.36 0.79
CA GLY A 260 7.48 -6.78 1.05
C GLY A 260 7.31 -7.65 -0.20
N LEU A 261 7.49 -8.95 -0.02
CA LEU A 261 7.34 -9.96 -1.05
C LEU A 261 5.87 -10.21 -1.35
N VAL A 262 5.56 -10.17 -2.65
CA VAL A 262 4.25 -10.44 -3.21
C VAL A 262 4.34 -11.54 -4.26
N VAL A 263 3.22 -12.21 -4.51
CA VAL A 263 3.13 -13.25 -5.54
C VAL A 263 2.49 -12.66 -6.79
N VAL A 264 3.16 -12.78 -7.93
CA VAL A 264 2.66 -12.38 -9.24
C VAL A 264 2.33 -13.61 -10.06
N ALA A 265 1.10 -13.65 -10.58
CA ALA A 265 0.63 -14.76 -11.39
C ALA A 265 -0.20 -14.25 -12.58
N PRO A 266 -0.29 -15.04 -13.67
CA PRO A 266 -1.19 -14.73 -14.77
C PRO A 266 -2.64 -14.72 -14.30
N VAL A 267 -3.39 -13.71 -14.76
CA VAL A 267 -4.82 -13.57 -14.47
C VAL A 267 -5.63 -13.72 -15.75
N ARG A 268 -6.75 -14.44 -15.65
CA ARG A 268 -7.72 -14.54 -16.73
C ARG A 268 -8.92 -13.69 -16.38
N LYS A 269 -9.31 -12.81 -17.31
CA LYS A 269 -10.62 -12.17 -17.26
C LYS A 269 -11.68 -13.26 -17.36
N LEU A 270 -12.56 -13.33 -16.36
CA LEU A 270 -13.79 -14.11 -16.49
C LEU A 270 -14.62 -13.44 -17.57
N ASN A 271 -14.48 -13.90 -18.82
CA ASN A 271 -15.29 -13.42 -19.92
C ASN A 271 -16.76 -13.42 -19.50
N SER A 272 -17.43 -12.30 -19.76
CA SER A 272 -18.87 -12.14 -19.66
C SER A 272 -19.56 -13.33 -20.34
N SER A 273 -19.92 -14.34 -19.56
CA SER A 273 -20.60 -15.52 -20.07
C SER A 273 -22.03 -15.14 -20.40
N ALA A 274 -22.57 -15.60 -21.53
CA ALA A 274 -23.96 -15.36 -21.91
C ALA A 274 -25.00 -15.92 -20.91
N TRP A 275 -24.55 -16.73 -19.94
CA TRP A 275 -25.30 -17.27 -18.81
C TRP A 275 -25.06 -16.51 -17.49
N ALA A 276 -24.50 -15.30 -17.54
CA ALA A 276 -24.19 -14.51 -16.35
C ALA A 276 -25.42 -14.30 -15.45
N PHE A 277 -26.63 -14.24 -16.03
CA PHE A 277 -27.89 -14.11 -15.30
C PHE A 277 -28.22 -15.29 -14.37
N LEU A 278 -27.64 -16.48 -14.56
CA LEU A 278 -27.86 -17.62 -13.64
C LEU A 278 -26.87 -17.65 -12.46
N ARG A 279 -25.78 -16.89 -12.53
CA ARG A 279 -24.71 -16.88 -11.50
C ARG A 279 -25.10 -16.37 -10.11
N PRO A 280 -26.05 -15.42 -9.94
CA PRO A 280 -26.37 -14.88 -8.61
C PRO A 280 -26.80 -15.93 -7.58
N PHE A 281 -27.37 -17.04 -8.04
CA PHE A 281 -27.81 -18.14 -7.18
C PHE A 281 -27.15 -19.46 -7.58
N THR A 282 -26.80 -20.26 -6.57
CA THR A 282 -26.31 -21.62 -6.80
C THR A 282 -27.40 -22.49 -7.40
N PRO A 283 -27.07 -23.57 -8.13
CA PRO A 283 -28.06 -24.50 -8.66
C PRO A 283 -28.99 -25.08 -7.57
N VAL A 284 -28.45 -25.28 -6.36
CA VAL A 284 -29.22 -25.72 -5.19
C VAL A 284 -30.26 -24.67 -4.80
N MET A 285 -29.90 -23.39 -4.77
CA MET A 285 -30.83 -22.31 -4.44
C MET A 285 -31.96 -22.18 -5.46
N TRP A 286 -31.65 -22.32 -6.75
CA TRP A 286 -32.66 -22.38 -7.82
C TRP A 286 -33.65 -23.53 -7.62
N LEU A 287 -33.14 -24.72 -7.29
CA LEU A 287 -33.98 -25.90 -7.05
C LEU A 287 -34.89 -25.72 -5.83
N VAL A 288 -34.35 -25.29 -4.69
CA VAL A 288 -35.12 -25.04 -3.46
C VAL A 288 -36.22 -24.01 -3.74
N THR A 289 -35.87 -22.92 -4.41
CA THR A 289 -36.81 -21.87 -4.81
C THR A 289 -37.94 -22.45 -5.66
N ALA A 290 -37.63 -23.23 -6.70
CA ALA A 290 -38.63 -23.86 -7.56
C ALA A 290 -39.56 -24.84 -6.81
N VAL A 291 -39.03 -25.61 -5.87
CA VAL A 291 -39.83 -26.53 -5.04
C VAL A 291 -40.80 -25.75 -4.14
N PHE A 292 -40.32 -24.71 -3.46
CA PHE A 292 -41.17 -23.90 -2.59
C PHE A 292 -42.25 -23.11 -3.36
N PHE A 293 -42.00 -22.74 -4.62
CA PHE A 293 -43.05 -22.21 -5.51
C PHE A 293 -44.19 -23.21 -5.72
N LEU A 294 -43.87 -24.47 -6.01
CA LEU A 294 -44.87 -25.51 -6.21
C LEU A 294 -45.63 -25.81 -4.91
N VAL A 295 -44.92 -25.92 -3.78
CA VAL A 295 -45.53 -26.17 -2.46
C VAL A 295 -46.50 -25.05 -2.09
N THR A 296 -46.09 -23.79 -2.24
CA THR A 296 -46.97 -22.65 -1.93
C THR A 296 -48.21 -22.63 -2.82
N GLY A 297 -48.05 -22.91 -4.11
CA GLY A 297 -49.18 -23.07 -5.04
C GLY A 297 -50.18 -24.11 -4.60
N VAL A 298 -49.70 -25.27 -4.15
CA VAL A 298 -50.54 -26.37 -3.65
C VAL A 298 -51.23 -25.98 -2.33
N VAL A 299 -50.52 -25.34 -1.40
CA VAL A 299 -51.11 -24.90 -0.11
C VAL A 299 -52.20 -23.87 -0.33
N VAL A 300 -51.96 -22.85 -1.16
CA VAL A 300 -52.98 -21.86 -1.50
C VAL A 300 -54.16 -22.52 -2.23
N TRP A 301 -53.89 -23.48 -3.13
CA TRP A 301 -54.95 -24.25 -3.76
C TRP A 301 -55.80 -25.01 -2.76
N ILE A 302 -55.23 -25.73 -1.79
CA ILE A 302 -56.01 -26.44 -0.76
C ILE A 302 -56.92 -25.47 0.02
N LEU A 303 -56.39 -24.31 0.41
CA LEU A 303 -57.10 -23.32 1.22
C LEU A 303 -58.19 -22.57 0.44
N GLU A 304 -57.97 -22.30 -0.85
CA GLU A 304 -58.90 -21.54 -1.70
C GLU A 304 -59.86 -22.44 -2.48
N HIS A 305 -59.54 -23.70 -2.74
CA HIS A 305 -60.34 -24.61 -3.58
C HIS A 305 -61.77 -24.79 -3.07
N ARG A 306 -61.95 -24.80 -1.74
CA ARG A 306 -63.27 -24.95 -1.12
C ARG A 306 -64.14 -23.70 -1.28
N ILE A 307 -63.54 -22.51 -1.19
CA ILE A 307 -64.25 -21.24 -0.99
C ILE A 307 -64.34 -20.44 -2.31
N ASN A 308 -63.34 -20.58 -3.18
CA ASN A 308 -63.17 -19.74 -4.35
C ASN A 308 -63.52 -20.48 -5.65
N GLY A 309 -64.45 -19.93 -6.42
CA GLY A 309 -64.90 -20.49 -7.69
C GLY A 309 -63.86 -20.43 -8.81
N ASP A 310 -62.87 -19.54 -8.70
CA ASP A 310 -61.82 -19.35 -9.71
C ASP A 310 -60.81 -20.51 -9.72
N PHE A 311 -60.64 -21.19 -8.58
CA PHE A 311 -59.80 -22.39 -8.42
C PHE A 311 -60.55 -23.70 -8.71
N ARG A 312 -61.77 -23.63 -9.29
CA ARG A 312 -62.59 -24.80 -9.66
C ARG A 312 -62.57 -25.05 -11.18
N GLY A 313 -62.59 -26.33 -11.57
CA GLY A 313 -62.60 -26.76 -12.96
C GLY A 313 -62.16 -28.22 -13.15
N PRO A 314 -62.08 -28.73 -14.39
CA PRO A 314 -61.52 -30.05 -14.67
C PRO A 314 -60.05 -30.14 -14.22
N PRO A 315 -59.52 -31.33 -13.89
CA PRO A 315 -58.21 -31.49 -13.25
C PRO A 315 -57.06 -30.83 -14.02
N ARG A 316 -57.11 -30.84 -15.36
CA ARG A 316 -56.13 -30.15 -16.21
C ARG A 316 -56.14 -28.63 -16.02
N ARG A 317 -57.31 -28.01 -15.82
CA ARG A 317 -57.43 -26.56 -15.60
C ARG A 317 -56.91 -26.17 -14.22
N GLN A 318 -57.11 -27.01 -13.21
CA GLN A 318 -56.65 -26.75 -11.84
C GLN A 318 -55.11 -26.74 -11.76
N ILE A 319 -54.45 -27.73 -12.37
CA ILE A 319 -52.97 -27.77 -12.42
C ILE A 319 -52.41 -26.53 -13.11
N VAL A 320 -53.04 -26.09 -14.22
CA VAL A 320 -52.64 -24.86 -14.92
C VAL A 320 -52.83 -23.62 -14.04
N THR A 321 -53.94 -23.53 -13.30
CA THR A 321 -54.18 -22.43 -12.36
C THR A 321 -53.16 -22.42 -11.21
N ILE A 322 -52.80 -23.58 -10.63
CA ILE A 322 -51.78 -23.69 -9.57
C ILE A 322 -50.43 -23.19 -10.08
N LEU A 323 -49.99 -23.69 -11.24
CA LEU A 323 -48.70 -23.32 -11.82
C LEU A 323 -48.69 -21.83 -12.23
N TRP A 324 -49.76 -21.34 -12.84
CA TRP A 324 -49.89 -19.94 -13.26
C TRP A 324 -49.94 -18.97 -12.08
N PHE A 325 -50.69 -19.31 -11.03
CA PHE A 325 -50.77 -18.52 -9.81
C PHE A 325 -49.42 -18.45 -9.11
N SER A 326 -48.76 -19.60 -8.92
CA SER A 326 -47.43 -19.69 -8.29
C SER A 326 -46.40 -18.87 -9.06
N PHE A 327 -46.37 -18.99 -10.39
CA PHE A 327 -45.45 -18.22 -11.23
C PHE A 327 -45.77 -16.71 -11.22
N SER A 328 -47.04 -16.34 -11.16
CA SER A 328 -47.45 -14.93 -11.11
C SER A 328 -47.03 -14.22 -9.82
N THR A 329 -46.83 -14.97 -8.72
CA THR A 329 -46.32 -14.43 -7.44
C THR A 329 -44.88 -13.90 -7.55
N LEU A 330 -44.05 -14.45 -8.45
CA LEU A 330 -42.67 -14.00 -8.70
C LEU A 330 -42.58 -12.55 -9.19
N PHE A 331 -43.52 -12.16 -10.04
CA PHE A 331 -43.52 -10.86 -10.72
C PHE A 331 -44.51 -9.88 -10.11
N PHE A 332 -45.02 -10.16 -8.90
CA PHE A 332 -46.06 -9.38 -8.23
C PHE A 332 -47.34 -9.20 -9.09
N ALA A 333 -47.61 -10.12 -10.03
CA ALA A 333 -48.68 -10.04 -11.01
C ALA A 333 -49.93 -10.81 -10.55
N HIS A 334 -50.45 -10.54 -9.34
CA HIS A 334 -51.59 -11.28 -8.79
C HIS A 334 -52.91 -10.89 -9.47
N LYS A 335 -53.45 -11.79 -10.30
CA LYS A 335 -54.74 -11.61 -10.96
C LYS A 335 -55.93 -12.20 -10.19
N GLU A 336 -55.68 -13.19 -9.33
CA GLU A 336 -56.74 -13.95 -8.64
C GLU A 336 -56.92 -13.44 -7.20
N LYS A 337 -58.18 -13.13 -6.84
CA LYS A 337 -58.52 -12.63 -5.51
C LYS A 337 -58.60 -13.80 -4.53
N THR A 338 -57.73 -13.85 -3.53
CA THR A 338 -57.81 -14.83 -2.42
C THR A 338 -58.90 -14.42 -1.43
N LEU A 339 -59.84 -15.32 -1.17
CA LEU A 339 -60.98 -15.09 -0.27
C LEU A 339 -60.72 -15.58 1.16
N SER A 340 -59.82 -16.55 1.35
CA SER A 340 -59.49 -17.16 2.65
C SER A 340 -58.55 -16.27 3.47
N THR A 341 -58.83 -16.10 4.77
CA THR A 341 -57.96 -15.38 5.71
C THR A 341 -56.63 -16.10 5.92
N LEU A 342 -56.66 -17.43 6.05
CA LEU A 342 -55.47 -18.27 6.15
C LEU A 342 -54.66 -18.28 4.84
N GLY A 343 -55.35 -18.31 3.70
CA GLY A 343 -54.71 -18.20 2.38
C GLY A 343 -53.97 -16.87 2.20
N ARG A 344 -54.55 -15.76 2.66
CA ARG A 344 -53.91 -14.44 2.69
C ARG A 344 -52.68 -14.40 3.58
N LEU A 345 -52.73 -15.01 4.77
CA LEU A 345 -51.57 -15.03 5.68
C LEU A 345 -50.40 -15.80 5.07
N VAL A 346 -50.65 -16.99 4.50
CA VAL A 346 -49.62 -17.76 3.79
C VAL A 346 -49.05 -16.98 2.60
N LEU A 347 -49.92 -16.31 1.83
CA LEU A 347 -49.51 -15.51 0.69
C LEU A 347 -48.69 -14.28 1.07
N ILE A 348 -49.01 -13.58 2.18
CA ILE A 348 -48.22 -12.44 2.67
C ILE A 348 -46.82 -12.89 3.07
N ILE A 349 -46.69 -14.00 3.81
CA ILE A 349 -45.40 -14.57 4.19
C ILE A 349 -44.60 -14.97 2.94
N TRP A 350 -45.25 -15.62 1.97
CA TRP A 350 -44.61 -15.99 0.72
C TRP A 350 -44.14 -14.79 -0.09
N LEU A 351 -44.96 -13.75 -0.21
CA LEU A 351 -44.60 -12.52 -0.92
C LEU A 351 -43.41 -11.81 -0.27
N PHE A 352 -43.30 -11.86 1.05
CA PHE A 352 -42.11 -11.36 1.75
C PHE A 352 -40.85 -12.16 1.37
N VAL A 353 -40.95 -13.50 1.31
CA VAL A 353 -39.84 -14.35 0.86
C VAL A 353 -39.45 -14.03 -0.59
N VAL A 354 -40.43 -13.92 -1.50
CA VAL A 354 -40.19 -13.55 -2.90
C VAL A 354 -39.55 -12.17 -3.03
N LEU A 355 -39.98 -11.20 -2.22
CA LEU A 355 -39.40 -9.86 -2.18
C LEU A 355 -37.91 -9.92 -1.81
N VAL A 356 -37.56 -10.66 -0.76
CA VAL A 356 -36.17 -10.85 -0.33
C VAL A 356 -35.36 -11.54 -1.43
N LEU A 357 -35.88 -12.63 -2.02
CA LEU A 357 -35.19 -13.35 -3.11
C LEU A 357 -34.93 -12.46 -4.32
N ASN A 358 -35.91 -11.66 -4.76
CA ASN A 358 -35.74 -10.75 -5.88
C ASN A 358 -34.73 -9.64 -5.55
N SER A 359 -34.80 -9.07 -4.35
CA SER A 359 -33.89 -8.02 -3.90
C SER A 359 -32.44 -8.53 -3.82
N SER A 360 -32.23 -9.71 -3.24
CA SER A 360 -30.91 -10.35 -3.17
C SER A 360 -30.37 -10.75 -4.54
N TYR A 361 -31.24 -11.20 -5.46
CA TYR A 361 -30.86 -11.49 -6.84
C TYR A 361 -30.35 -10.24 -7.56
N ILE A 362 -31.10 -9.13 -7.50
CA ILE A 362 -30.71 -7.86 -8.13
C ILE A 362 -29.42 -7.34 -7.52
N ALA A 363 -29.29 -7.34 -6.19
CA ALA A 363 -28.08 -6.89 -5.51
C ALA A 363 -26.84 -7.70 -5.90
N SER A 364 -26.96 -9.04 -5.93
CA SER A 364 -25.85 -9.93 -6.27
C SER A 364 -25.47 -9.83 -7.75
N LEU A 365 -26.47 -9.76 -8.64
CA LEU A 365 -26.24 -9.55 -10.07
C LEU A 365 -25.54 -8.21 -10.31
N THR A 366 -25.98 -7.15 -9.64
CA THR A 366 -25.36 -5.82 -9.74
C THR A 366 -23.90 -5.86 -9.27
N SER A 367 -23.61 -6.48 -8.11
CA SER A 367 -22.24 -6.63 -7.61
C SER A 367 -21.33 -7.41 -8.56
N ILE A 368 -21.85 -8.45 -9.22
CA ILE A 368 -21.09 -9.25 -10.20
C ILE A 368 -20.83 -8.45 -11.48
N LEU A 369 -21.75 -7.56 -11.87
CA LEU A 369 -21.61 -6.74 -13.07
C LEU A 369 -20.73 -5.50 -12.85
N THR A 370 -20.60 -5.02 -11.61
CA THR A 370 -19.78 -3.84 -11.28
C THR A 370 -18.32 -4.16 -10.99
N VAL A 371 -17.99 -5.40 -10.60
CA VAL A 371 -16.61 -5.81 -10.30
C VAL A 371 -16.08 -6.72 -11.41
N GLU A 372 -15.10 -6.27 -12.18
CA GLU A 372 -14.34 -7.16 -13.07
C GLU A 372 -13.62 -8.22 -12.24
N GLN A 373 -14.17 -9.43 -12.19
CA GLN A 373 -13.53 -10.54 -11.48
C GLN A 373 -12.41 -11.14 -12.34
N LEU A 374 -11.17 -10.90 -11.91
CA LEU A 374 -9.98 -11.60 -12.40
C LEU A 374 -9.85 -12.92 -11.64
N THR A 375 -9.60 -14.01 -12.36
CA THR A 375 -9.32 -15.32 -11.74
C THR A 375 -7.91 -15.76 -12.05
N SER A 376 -7.20 -16.20 -11.02
CA SER A 376 -5.91 -16.88 -11.14
C SER A 376 -6.02 -18.29 -10.55
N SER A 377 -5.19 -19.21 -11.07
CA SER A 377 -5.04 -20.56 -10.53
C SER A 377 -4.39 -20.54 -9.15
N ILE A 378 -3.55 -19.54 -8.89
CA ILE A 378 -2.77 -19.39 -7.66
C ILE A 378 -3.47 -18.33 -6.84
N LYS A 379 -3.72 -18.58 -5.55
CA LYS A 379 -4.41 -17.64 -4.65
C LYS A 379 -3.47 -16.84 -3.74
N GLY A 380 -2.18 -17.20 -3.71
CA GLY A 380 -1.16 -16.58 -2.87
C GLY A 380 -0.05 -17.58 -2.54
N ILE A 381 0.77 -17.25 -1.54
CA ILE A 381 1.94 -18.05 -1.12
C ILE A 381 1.55 -19.45 -0.62
N GLU A 382 0.46 -19.59 0.13
CA GLU A 382 -0.01 -20.89 0.64
C GLU A 382 -0.31 -21.91 -0.48
N SER A 383 -0.84 -21.41 -1.60
CA SER A 383 -1.10 -22.23 -2.78
C SER A 383 0.18 -22.73 -3.43
N LEU A 384 1.27 -21.95 -3.36
CA LEU A 384 2.56 -22.30 -3.93
C LEU A 384 3.34 -23.27 -3.04
N VAL A 385 3.23 -23.09 -1.72
CA VAL A 385 3.84 -23.99 -0.73
C VAL A 385 3.23 -25.39 -0.83
N SER A 386 1.92 -25.47 -1.01
CA SER A 386 1.20 -26.75 -1.17
C SER A 386 1.36 -27.39 -2.55
N SER A 387 1.66 -26.61 -3.59
CA SER A 387 1.91 -27.13 -4.94
C SER A 387 3.37 -27.59 -5.12
N LYS A 388 3.65 -28.28 -6.23
CA LYS A 388 5.01 -28.67 -6.64
C LYS A 388 5.54 -27.82 -7.80
N ASP A 389 4.84 -26.74 -8.13
CA ASP A 389 5.15 -25.97 -9.32
C ASP A 389 6.44 -25.14 -9.16
N PRO A 390 7.14 -24.85 -10.27
CA PRO A 390 8.29 -23.95 -10.28
C PRO A 390 7.89 -22.50 -9.98
N ILE A 391 8.75 -21.82 -9.22
CA ILE A 391 8.55 -20.44 -8.74
C ILE A 391 9.74 -19.59 -9.19
N GLY A 392 9.45 -18.49 -9.87
CA GLY A 392 10.46 -17.52 -10.27
C GLY A 392 10.77 -16.52 -9.16
N TYR A 393 12.02 -16.07 -9.08
CA TYR A 393 12.41 -14.97 -8.19
C TYR A 393 13.59 -14.20 -8.81
N GLN A 394 13.77 -12.93 -8.43
CA GLN A 394 14.88 -12.12 -8.94
C GLN A 394 16.25 -12.63 -8.43
N ARG A 395 17.20 -12.81 -9.34
CA ARG A 395 18.60 -13.11 -8.98
C ARG A 395 19.20 -11.95 -8.15
N GLY A 396 19.88 -12.30 -7.06
CA GLY A 396 20.47 -11.33 -6.14
C GLY A 396 19.50 -10.82 -5.06
N SER A 397 18.20 -11.12 -5.18
CA SER A 397 17.20 -10.81 -4.15
C SER A 397 17.31 -11.74 -2.95
N PHE A 398 16.93 -11.24 -1.78
CA PHE A 398 16.80 -12.04 -0.56
C PHE A 398 15.64 -13.05 -0.65
N ALA A 399 14.69 -12.85 -1.57
CA ALA A 399 13.50 -13.67 -1.74
C ALA A 399 13.80 -15.17 -1.86
N GLY A 400 14.84 -15.55 -2.62
CA GLY A 400 15.21 -16.95 -2.81
C GLY A 400 15.60 -17.63 -1.49
N ASN A 401 16.47 -17.00 -0.70
CA ASN A 401 16.87 -17.53 0.61
C ASN A 401 15.70 -17.52 1.60
N TYR A 402 14.85 -16.50 1.56
CA TYR A 402 13.67 -16.40 2.41
C TYR A 402 12.67 -17.54 2.15
N LEU A 403 12.40 -17.87 0.88
CA LEU A 403 11.52 -18.98 0.51
C LEU A 403 12.06 -20.35 0.93
N ILE A 404 13.38 -20.55 0.88
CA ILE A 404 14.03 -21.78 1.34
C ILE A 404 13.99 -21.88 2.87
N ASN A 405 14.36 -20.82 3.56
CA ASN A 405 14.58 -20.85 5.00
C ASN A 405 13.28 -20.78 5.79
N GLU A 406 12.36 -19.89 5.44
CA GLU A 406 11.11 -19.67 6.17
C GLU A 406 9.99 -20.59 5.68
N TYR A 407 9.81 -20.69 4.37
CA TYR A 407 8.71 -21.47 3.76
C TYR A 407 9.10 -22.91 3.39
N LYS A 408 10.35 -23.32 3.62
CA LYS A 408 10.87 -24.68 3.36
C LYS A 408 10.62 -25.16 1.92
N ILE A 409 10.63 -24.23 0.96
CA ILE A 409 10.48 -24.56 -0.45
C ILE A 409 11.79 -25.15 -0.95
N ASP A 410 11.69 -26.29 -1.64
CA ASP A 410 12.84 -26.97 -2.20
C ASP A 410 13.55 -26.09 -3.24
N LYS A 411 14.88 -25.98 -3.12
CA LYS A 411 15.71 -25.15 -4.00
C LYS A 411 15.57 -25.53 -5.49
N SER A 412 15.28 -26.79 -5.80
CA SER A 412 15.07 -27.26 -7.18
C SER A 412 13.85 -26.63 -7.87
N ARG A 413 12.89 -26.10 -7.09
CA ARG A 413 11.70 -25.42 -7.62
C ARG A 413 11.91 -23.93 -7.88
N LEU A 414 12.98 -23.36 -7.35
CA LEU A 414 13.24 -21.92 -7.42
C LEU A 414 14.07 -21.61 -8.67
N ILE A 415 13.50 -20.82 -9.56
CA ILE A 415 14.13 -20.43 -10.83
C ILE A 415 14.60 -18.98 -10.72
N PRO A 416 15.92 -18.72 -10.73
CA PRO A 416 16.44 -17.35 -10.69
C PRO A 416 16.23 -16.66 -12.05
N LEU A 417 15.61 -15.48 -12.02
CA LEU A 417 15.33 -14.64 -13.17
C LEU A 417 16.31 -13.46 -13.24
N ASN A 418 16.78 -13.13 -14.44
CA ASN A 418 17.83 -12.12 -14.64
C ASN A 418 17.31 -10.80 -15.21
N SER A 419 16.17 -10.80 -15.92
CA SER A 419 15.60 -9.61 -16.57
C SER A 419 14.07 -9.54 -16.45
N ALA A 420 13.51 -8.38 -16.81
CA ALA A 420 12.06 -8.17 -16.90
C ALA A 420 11.43 -9.10 -17.93
N GLU A 421 12.10 -9.23 -19.07
CA GLU A 421 11.65 -10.01 -20.22
C GLU A 421 11.66 -11.50 -19.91
N ASP A 422 12.68 -11.97 -19.19
CA ASP A 422 12.76 -13.34 -18.70
C ASP A 422 11.60 -13.65 -17.74
N CYS A 423 11.24 -12.69 -16.87
CA CYS A 423 10.09 -12.80 -15.97
C CYS A 423 8.77 -12.93 -16.74
N VAL A 424 8.52 -12.04 -17.71
CA VAL A 424 7.32 -12.10 -18.58
C VAL A 424 7.26 -13.44 -19.30
N LYS A 425 8.36 -13.85 -19.95
CA LYS A 425 8.43 -15.09 -20.70
C LYS A 425 8.17 -16.31 -19.83
N ALA A 426 8.80 -16.38 -18.66
CA ALA A 426 8.61 -17.48 -17.72
C ALA A 426 7.17 -17.57 -17.21
N LEU A 427 6.50 -16.44 -16.94
CA LEU A 427 5.10 -16.40 -16.54
C LEU A 427 4.15 -16.78 -17.69
N GLN A 428 4.45 -16.40 -18.94
CA GLN A 428 3.64 -16.72 -20.11
C GLN A 428 3.76 -18.20 -20.51
N ASP A 429 4.97 -18.77 -20.46
CA ASP A 429 5.20 -20.18 -20.77
C ASP A 429 4.50 -21.07 -19.72
N GLY A 430 4.49 -20.65 -18.46
CA GLY A 430 3.84 -21.35 -17.37
C GLY A 430 4.54 -22.67 -16.99
N PRO A 431 4.11 -23.34 -15.91
CA PRO A 431 4.82 -24.49 -15.36
C PRO A 431 4.82 -25.71 -16.29
N GLN A 432 3.85 -25.81 -17.19
CA GLN A 432 3.72 -26.94 -18.12
C GLN A 432 4.66 -26.86 -19.33
N LYS A 433 5.12 -25.67 -19.72
CA LYS A 433 6.02 -25.47 -20.88
C LYS A 433 7.45 -25.11 -20.48
N GLY A 434 7.83 -25.38 -19.23
CA GLY A 434 9.17 -25.08 -18.70
C GLY A 434 9.34 -23.65 -18.16
N GLY A 435 8.25 -22.89 -18.01
CA GLY A 435 8.22 -21.62 -17.31
C GLY A 435 7.90 -21.78 -15.81
N VAL A 436 7.38 -20.72 -15.19
CA VAL A 436 7.04 -20.67 -13.75
C VAL A 436 5.53 -20.53 -13.54
N ALA A 437 5.04 -21.03 -12.41
CA ALA A 437 3.64 -20.83 -12.03
C ALA A 437 3.38 -19.41 -11.53
N ALA A 438 4.31 -18.86 -10.77
CA ALA A 438 4.29 -17.50 -10.28
C ALA A 438 5.71 -16.97 -10.12
N VAL A 439 5.82 -15.65 -10.04
CA VAL A 439 7.05 -14.95 -9.67
C VAL A 439 6.85 -14.28 -8.32
N ILE A 440 7.84 -14.39 -7.45
CA ILE A 440 7.85 -13.74 -6.15
C ILE A 440 8.93 -12.67 -6.17
N ASP A 441 8.51 -11.44 -5.89
CA ASP A 441 9.41 -10.29 -5.82
C ASP A 441 8.87 -9.21 -4.88
N GLU A 442 9.68 -8.21 -4.60
CA GLU A 442 9.34 -7.07 -3.75
C GLU A 442 8.27 -6.19 -4.43
N ARG A 443 7.30 -5.73 -3.65
CA ARG A 443 6.12 -5.01 -4.15
C ARG A 443 6.47 -3.76 -4.98
N ALA A 444 7.45 -2.98 -4.54
CA ALA A 444 7.92 -1.79 -5.25
C ALA A 444 8.29 -2.08 -6.71
N TYR A 445 8.97 -3.20 -6.94
CA TYR A 445 9.35 -3.68 -8.26
C TYR A 445 8.16 -4.17 -9.08
N ILE A 446 7.26 -4.91 -8.42
CA ILE A 446 6.07 -5.47 -9.06
C ILE A 446 5.08 -4.38 -9.48
N GLU A 447 4.89 -3.33 -8.70
CA GLU A 447 4.03 -2.21 -9.08
C GLU A 447 4.53 -1.53 -10.36
N LEU A 448 5.85 -1.34 -10.47
CA LEU A 448 6.47 -0.84 -11.69
C LEU A 448 6.32 -1.83 -12.86
N PHE A 449 6.49 -3.13 -12.62
CA PHE A 449 6.31 -4.18 -13.64
C PHE A 449 4.88 -4.23 -14.18
N LEU A 450 3.88 -4.28 -13.29
CA LEU A 450 2.46 -4.34 -13.63
C LEU A 450 1.94 -3.07 -14.29
N SER A 451 2.63 -1.94 -14.12
CA SER A 451 2.31 -0.71 -14.87
C SER A 451 2.39 -0.92 -16.39
N SER A 452 3.24 -1.84 -16.85
CA SER A 452 3.44 -2.18 -18.26
C SER A 452 2.81 -3.52 -18.70
N GLN A 453 2.57 -4.45 -17.76
CA GLN A 453 2.13 -5.81 -18.05
C GLN A 453 0.75 -6.12 -17.46
N CYS A 454 -0.32 -5.85 -18.21
CA CYS A 454 -1.70 -6.00 -17.71
C CYS A 454 -2.22 -7.47 -17.70
N GLU A 455 -1.43 -8.44 -18.17
CA GLU A 455 -1.81 -9.87 -18.19
C GLU A 455 -1.59 -10.57 -16.84
N PHE A 456 -0.83 -9.93 -15.95
CA PHE A 456 -0.47 -10.42 -14.63
C PHE A 456 -1.10 -9.55 -13.55
N SER A 457 -1.19 -10.09 -12.34
CA SER A 457 -1.62 -9.33 -11.17
C SER A 457 -0.94 -9.87 -9.92
N ILE A 458 -0.91 -9.03 -8.87
CA ILE A 458 -0.56 -9.49 -7.52
C ILE A 458 -1.71 -10.37 -7.03
N VAL A 459 -1.39 -11.57 -6.55
CA VAL A 459 -2.36 -12.50 -6.01
C VAL A 459 -2.03 -12.90 -4.59
N GLY A 460 -3.04 -12.83 -3.71
CA GLY A 460 -2.87 -13.05 -2.29
C GLY A 460 -2.40 -11.80 -1.57
N GLN A 461 -1.99 -11.97 -0.31
CA GLN A 461 -1.47 -10.91 0.53
C GLN A 461 0.06 -10.89 0.50
N GLU A 462 0.61 -9.71 0.75
CA GLU A 462 2.03 -9.51 1.03
C GLU A 462 2.40 -10.26 2.31
N PHE A 463 3.49 -11.04 2.25
CA PHE A 463 3.81 -12.02 3.31
C PHE A 463 5.17 -11.77 3.98
N SER A 464 5.84 -10.67 3.66
CA SER A 464 6.97 -10.15 4.42
C SER A 464 6.74 -8.67 4.68
N GLN A 465 7.08 -8.15 5.85
CA GLN A 465 7.03 -6.72 6.14
C GLN A 465 8.45 -6.18 6.23
N ASN A 466 9.01 -5.86 5.06
CA ASN A 466 10.36 -5.33 4.93
C ASN A 466 10.30 -3.91 4.36
N GLY A 467 11.39 -3.17 4.52
CA GLY A 467 11.58 -1.88 3.88
C GLY A 467 13.00 -1.73 3.35
N TRP A 468 13.19 -0.72 2.51
CA TRP A 468 14.51 -0.35 2.01
C TRP A 468 15.12 0.74 2.88
N GLY A 469 16.38 0.57 3.23
CA GLY A 469 17.17 1.54 4.00
C GLY A 469 18.55 1.73 3.42
N PHE A 470 19.18 2.86 3.72
CA PHE A 470 20.59 3.06 3.42
C PHE A 470 21.45 2.40 4.49
N ALA A 471 22.55 1.79 4.07
CA ALA A 471 23.41 1.02 4.96
C ALA A 471 24.67 1.81 5.33
N PHE A 472 25.07 1.74 6.58
CA PHE A 472 26.24 2.39 7.14
C PHE A 472 27.02 1.40 8.02
N PRO A 473 28.30 1.65 8.31
CA PRO A 473 29.05 0.90 9.31
C PRO A 473 28.29 0.83 10.64
N ARG A 474 28.52 -0.24 11.39
CA ARG A 474 27.96 -0.40 12.73
C ARG A 474 28.33 0.78 13.63
N ASP A 475 27.36 1.21 14.43
CA ASP A 475 27.45 2.33 15.37
C ASP A 475 27.69 3.70 14.69
N SER A 476 27.26 3.84 13.44
CA SER A 476 27.40 5.09 12.67
C SER A 476 26.43 6.17 13.14
N ALA A 477 26.97 7.28 13.65
CA ALA A 477 26.19 8.47 14.00
C ALA A 477 25.47 9.09 12.77
N LEU A 478 26.07 8.95 11.57
CA LEU A 478 25.46 9.44 10.33
C LEU A 478 24.17 8.67 10.00
N ALA A 479 24.09 7.38 10.32
CA ALA A 479 22.87 6.59 10.10
C ALA A 479 21.68 7.14 10.90
N LEU A 480 21.93 7.62 12.13
CA LEU A 480 20.92 8.21 13.00
C LEU A 480 20.46 9.59 12.49
N ASP A 481 21.41 10.45 12.11
CA ASP A 481 21.11 11.76 11.55
C ASP A 481 20.34 11.62 10.20
N MET A 482 20.78 10.71 9.33
CA MET A 482 20.10 10.40 8.06
C MET A 482 18.70 9.82 8.27
N SER A 483 18.51 8.96 9.29
CA SER A 483 17.19 8.45 9.66
C SER A 483 16.23 9.57 10.02
N THR A 484 16.71 10.56 10.79
CA THR A 484 15.91 11.72 11.18
C THR A 484 15.56 12.57 9.96
N ALA A 485 16.49 12.76 9.04
CA ALA A 485 16.24 13.46 7.78
C ALA A 485 15.22 12.73 6.89
N ILE A 486 15.29 11.40 6.78
CA ILE A 486 14.32 10.59 6.03
C ILE A 486 12.91 10.72 6.63
N LEU A 487 12.79 10.68 7.96
CA LEU A 487 11.50 10.90 8.62
C LEU A 487 10.94 12.29 8.32
N GLN A 488 11.77 13.33 8.33
CA GLN A 488 11.34 14.67 7.94
C GLN A 488 10.84 14.73 6.48
N LEU A 489 11.54 14.07 5.55
CA LEU A 489 11.09 13.98 4.14
C LEU A 489 9.75 13.24 4.02
N SER A 490 9.51 12.24 4.88
CA SER A 490 8.24 11.52 4.95
C SER A 490 7.12 12.41 5.47
N GLU A 491 7.35 13.14 6.57
CA GLU A 491 6.35 14.01 7.21
C GLU A 491 5.91 15.17 6.31
N VAL A 492 6.83 15.73 5.52
CA VAL A 492 6.54 16.81 4.56
C VAL A 492 5.92 16.27 3.26
N GLY A 493 6.00 14.97 3.00
CA GLY A 493 5.49 14.33 1.79
C GLY A 493 6.43 14.42 0.57
N GLU A 494 7.68 14.85 0.75
CA GLU A 494 8.69 14.87 -0.32
C GLU A 494 9.05 13.45 -0.81
N LEU A 495 9.05 12.45 0.09
CA LEU A 495 9.23 11.05 -0.31
C LEU A 495 8.16 10.59 -1.30
N GLN A 496 6.90 10.98 -1.08
CA GLN A 496 5.79 10.64 -1.99
C GLN A 496 5.95 11.36 -3.34
N ARG A 497 6.36 12.64 -3.35
CA ARG A 497 6.59 13.39 -4.60
C ARG A 497 7.71 12.76 -5.43
N MET A 498 8.79 12.31 -4.81
CA MET A 498 9.87 11.59 -5.48
C MET A 498 9.40 10.21 -5.95
N HIS A 499 8.57 9.51 -5.16
CA HIS A 499 7.97 8.25 -5.54
C HIS A 499 7.15 8.41 -6.82
N ASP A 500 6.23 9.37 -6.85
CA ASP A 500 5.38 9.64 -8.00
C ASP A 500 6.20 10.07 -9.23
N LYS A 501 7.20 10.93 -9.05
CA LYS A 501 8.10 11.40 -10.12
C LYS A 501 8.77 10.24 -10.85
N TRP A 502 9.26 9.24 -10.12
CA TRP A 502 10.02 8.12 -10.69
C TRP A 502 9.10 6.95 -11.09
N LEU A 503 8.10 6.63 -10.28
CA LEU A 503 7.39 5.35 -10.32
C LEU A 503 5.97 5.45 -10.86
N LEU A 504 5.32 6.63 -10.81
CA LEU A 504 4.09 6.87 -11.57
C LEU A 504 4.42 7.09 -13.06
N GLY A 505 4.72 6.00 -13.76
CA GLY A 505 4.63 5.94 -15.22
C GLY A 505 3.17 5.83 -15.68
N SER A 506 2.92 5.86 -17.00
CA SER A 506 1.62 5.55 -17.57
C SER A 506 1.26 4.08 -17.31
N ALA A 507 0.86 3.76 -16.08
CA ALA A 507 0.24 2.51 -15.72
C ALA A 507 -0.88 2.23 -16.70
N CYS A 508 -0.99 0.98 -17.17
CA CYS A 508 -2.05 0.45 -18.03
C CYS A 508 -3.25 1.40 -18.02
N ARG A 509 -3.27 2.39 -18.94
CA ARG A 509 -4.37 3.35 -19.04
C ARG A 509 -5.51 2.59 -19.65
N SER A 510 -6.17 1.84 -18.79
CA SER A 510 -7.49 1.31 -18.99
C SER A 510 -8.51 2.46 -18.92
N GLU A 511 -8.15 3.71 -19.25
CA GLU A 511 -9.11 4.83 -19.33
C GLU A 511 -10.13 4.55 -20.44
N GLY A 512 -9.70 3.95 -21.56
CA GLY A 512 -10.64 3.43 -22.58
C GLY A 512 -11.41 2.18 -22.13
N ALA A 513 -10.85 1.36 -21.24
CA ALA A 513 -11.52 0.16 -20.74
C ALA A 513 -12.43 0.44 -19.52
N LYS A 514 -12.24 1.53 -18.78
CA LYS A 514 -13.13 1.97 -17.70
C LYS A 514 -14.44 2.54 -18.26
N GLU A 515 -14.39 3.21 -19.42
CA GLU A 515 -15.61 3.61 -20.13
C GLU A 515 -16.36 2.41 -20.74
N ASP A 516 -15.66 1.39 -21.26
CA ASP A 516 -16.29 0.16 -21.78
C ASP A 516 -16.76 -0.81 -20.66
N ALA A 517 -16.05 -0.91 -19.54
CA ALA A 517 -16.44 -1.75 -18.39
C ALA A 517 -17.76 -1.28 -17.74
N ASN A 518 -18.07 0.02 -17.83
CA ASN A 518 -19.33 0.57 -17.35
C ASN A 518 -20.52 0.32 -18.31
N ARG A 519 -20.31 -0.32 -19.46
CA ARG A 519 -21.36 -0.61 -20.44
C ARG A 519 -21.73 -2.09 -20.44
N LEU A 520 -23.03 -2.36 -20.30
CA LEU A 520 -23.58 -3.72 -20.42
C LEU A 520 -23.49 -4.19 -21.88
N HIS A 521 -22.63 -5.18 -22.14
CA HIS A 521 -22.49 -5.75 -23.48
C HIS A 521 -23.61 -6.76 -23.81
N LEU A 522 -24.07 -6.75 -25.06
CA LEU A 522 -25.04 -7.73 -25.58
C LEU A 522 -24.58 -9.19 -25.37
N LYS A 523 -23.26 -9.43 -25.39
CA LYS A 523 -22.63 -10.73 -25.16
C LYS A 523 -23.03 -11.35 -23.80
N SER A 524 -23.32 -10.54 -22.79
CA SER A 524 -23.73 -11.01 -21.46
C SER A 524 -25.16 -11.54 -21.42
N PHE A 525 -26.05 -11.05 -22.30
CA PHE A 525 -27.51 -11.30 -22.22
C PHE A 525 -28.11 -11.93 -23.49
N TRP A 526 -27.33 -12.19 -24.54
CA TRP A 526 -27.86 -12.69 -25.81
C TRP A 526 -28.68 -13.99 -25.69
N VAL A 527 -28.32 -14.89 -24.76
CA VAL A 527 -29.08 -16.13 -24.49
C VAL A 527 -30.51 -15.83 -24.03
N LEU A 528 -30.73 -14.79 -23.22
CA LEU A 528 -32.08 -14.41 -22.79
C LEU A 528 -32.93 -13.93 -23.97
N PHE A 529 -32.34 -13.11 -24.85
CA PHE A 529 -33.01 -12.66 -26.07
C PHE A 529 -33.30 -13.82 -27.02
N LEU A 530 -32.40 -14.79 -27.14
CA LEU A 530 -32.58 -15.99 -27.94
C LEU A 530 -33.75 -16.85 -27.42
N ILE A 531 -33.81 -17.11 -26.10
CA ILE A 531 -34.89 -17.88 -25.48
C ILE A 531 -36.24 -17.18 -25.70
N CYS A 532 -36.29 -15.85 -25.53
CA CYS A 532 -37.49 -15.06 -25.75
C CYS A 532 -37.95 -15.11 -27.21
N GLY A 533 -37.01 -14.93 -28.16
CA GLY A 533 -37.29 -15.01 -29.59
C GLY A 533 -37.81 -16.38 -30.01
N LEU A 534 -37.19 -17.46 -29.53
CA LEU A 534 -37.63 -18.83 -29.82
C LEU A 534 -39.03 -19.11 -29.26
N ALA A 535 -39.33 -18.63 -28.04
CA ALA A 535 -40.64 -18.77 -27.44
C ALA A 535 -41.74 -18.05 -28.25
N PHE A 536 -41.46 -16.85 -28.76
CA PHE A 536 -42.39 -16.11 -29.63
C PHE A 536 -42.63 -16.83 -30.95
N VAL A 537 -41.58 -17.33 -31.60
CA VAL A 537 -41.71 -18.10 -32.84
C VAL A 537 -42.53 -19.37 -32.60
N LEU A 538 -42.24 -20.12 -31.54
CA LEU A 538 -43.01 -21.32 -31.20
C LEU A 538 -44.48 -21.00 -30.90
N ALA A 539 -44.76 -19.92 -30.16
CA ALA A 539 -46.13 -19.50 -29.88
C ALA A 539 -46.89 -19.12 -31.15
N LEU A 540 -46.25 -18.36 -32.06
CA LEU A 540 -46.82 -18.01 -33.37
C LEU A 540 -47.03 -19.25 -34.24
N LEU A 541 -46.08 -20.17 -34.29
CA LEU A 541 -46.21 -21.43 -35.03
C LEU A 541 -47.38 -22.27 -34.51
N VAL A 542 -47.51 -22.43 -33.19
CA VAL A 542 -48.64 -23.16 -32.59
C VAL A 542 -49.97 -22.46 -32.90
N TYR A 543 -50.00 -21.14 -32.86
CA TYR A 543 -51.19 -20.36 -33.20
C TYR A 543 -51.58 -20.53 -34.68
N MET A 544 -50.60 -20.42 -35.59
CA MET A 544 -50.79 -20.63 -37.03
C MET A 544 -51.24 -22.06 -37.33
N ILE A 545 -50.64 -23.08 -36.73
CA ILE A 545 -51.08 -24.49 -36.86
C ILE A 545 -52.53 -24.65 -36.39
N LYS A 546 -52.93 -24.00 -35.28
CA LYS A 546 -54.32 -24.04 -34.79
C LYS A 546 -55.29 -23.36 -35.76
N ILE A 547 -54.91 -22.23 -36.35
CA ILE A 547 -55.72 -21.53 -37.35
C ILE A 547 -55.84 -22.38 -38.61
N ILE A 548 -54.72 -22.89 -39.14
CA ILE A 548 -54.70 -23.72 -40.35
C ILE A 548 -55.53 -24.98 -40.14
N ARG A 549 -55.44 -25.65 -38.99
CA ARG A 549 -56.29 -26.81 -38.67
C ARG A 549 -57.77 -26.45 -38.61
N LYS A 550 -58.13 -25.29 -38.05
CA LYS A 550 -59.53 -24.83 -38.03
C LYS A 550 -60.03 -24.45 -39.41
N PHE A 551 -59.19 -23.80 -40.22
CA PHE A 551 -59.50 -23.43 -41.59
C PHE A 551 -59.65 -24.67 -42.48
N ALA A 552 -58.73 -25.63 -42.38
CA ALA A 552 -58.82 -26.92 -43.09
C ALA A 552 -60.07 -27.69 -42.70
N LYS A 553 -60.47 -27.67 -41.41
CA LYS A 553 -61.72 -28.26 -40.96
C LYS A 553 -62.95 -27.51 -41.52
N HIS A 554 -62.90 -26.18 -41.62
CA HIS A 554 -63.96 -25.37 -42.20
C HIS A 554 -64.12 -25.60 -43.71
N CYS A 555 -63.01 -25.68 -44.46
CA CYS A 555 -63.04 -26.03 -45.89
C CYS A 555 -63.51 -27.47 -46.13
N ALA A 556 -63.19 -28.42 -45.25
CA ALA A 556 -63.69 -29.79 -45.34
C ALA A 556 -65.22 -29.86 -45.10
N GLU A 557 -65.75 -29.05 -44.17
CA GLU A 557 -67.20 -28.93 -43.92
C GLU A 557 -67.94 -28.19 -45.06
N GLU A 558 -67.31 -27.24 -45.76
CA GLU A 558 -67.90 -26.59 -46.97
C GLU A 558 -67.93 -27.51 -48.20
N LEU A 559 -66.96 -28.42 -48.32
CA LEU A 559 -66.89 -29.39 -49.43
C LEU A 559 -67.92 -30.52 -49.32
N GLU A 560 -68.43 -30.85 -48.13
CA GLU A 560 -69.53 -31.81 -47.97
C GLU A 560 -70.94 -31.17 -48.19
N GLY A 561 -71.03 -29.84 -48.24
CA GLY A 561 -72.30 -29.11 -48.32
C GLY A 561 -72.71 -28.56 -49.69
N SER A 562 -71.87 -28.64 -50.73
CA SER A 562 -72.15 -28.01 -52.03
C SER A 562 -71.89 -28.93 -53.24
N SER A 563 -72.97 -29.38 -53.88
CA SER A 563 -72.93 -29.97 -55.22
C SER A 563 -72.87 -28.86 -56.29
N SER A 564 -71.74 -28.83 -57.01
CA SER A 564 -71.54 -28.27 -58.37
C SER A 564 -71.78 -26.77 -58.63
N GLN A 565 -70.68 -25.98 -58.73
CA GLN A 565 -70.16 -25.39 -59.98
C GLN A 565 -68.91 -24.51 -59.69
N SER A 566 -68.03 -24.43 -60.68
CA SER A 566 -66.63 -23.99 -60.63
C SER A 566 -66.40 -22.49 -60.57
N SER A 567 -65.46 -22.06 -59.72
CA SER A 567 -64.48 -20.96 -59.95
C SER A 567 -63.31 -21.11 -58.94
N PRO A 568 -62.04 -20.85 -59.31
CA PRO A 568 -60.92 -21.04 -58.39
C PRO A 568 -60.94 -19.92 -57.34
N PRO A 569 -60.86 -20.22 -56.03
CA PRO A 569 -60.88 -19.15 -55.04
C PRO A 569 -59.51 -18.49 -55.03
N ALA A 570 -59.49 -17.16 -54.96
CA ALA A 570 -58.36 -16.45 -54.40
C ALA A 570 -58.23 -16.89 -52.92
N HIS A 571 -57.45 -17.94 -52.67
CA HIS A 571 -57.28 -18.61 -51.37
C HIS A 571 -56.97 -17.64 -50.22
N LEU A 572 -56.41 -16.47 -50.55
CA LEU A 572 -56.14 -15.37 -49.63
C LEU A 572 -57.40 -14.58 -49.22
N GLN A 573 -58.35 -14.34 -50.13
CA GLN A 573 -59.62 -13.67 -49.81
C GLN A 573 -60.55 -14.54 -48.95
N THR A 574 -60.62 -15.85 -49.22
CA THR A 574 -61.40 -16.81 -48.40
C THR A 574 -60.79 -17.00 -47.01
N PHE A 575 -59.46 -16.92 -46.89
CA PHE A 575 -58.77 -16.96 -45.61
C PHE A 575 -58.95 -15.66 -44.80
N LEU A 576 -58.89 -14.50 -45.44
CA LEU A 576 -59.12 -13.20 -44.81
C LEU A 576 -60.58 -13.06 -44.34
N SER A 577 -61.57 -13.49 -45.14
CA SER A 577 -62.97 -13.48 -44.71
C SER A 577 -63.25 -14.46 -43.57
N PHE A 578 -62.54 -15.61 -43.51
CA PHE A 578 -62.58 -16.51 -42.36
C PHE A 578 -61.97 -15.87 -41.10
N LEU A 579 -60.86 -15.13 -41.23
CA LEU A 579 -60.26 -14.40 -40.11
C LEU A 579 -61.18 -13.29 -39.60
N ASP A 580 -61.82 -12.51 -40.47
CA ASP A 580 -62.80 -11.49 -40.10
C ASP A 580 -64.03 -12.11 -39.40
N LYS A 581 -64.54 -13.24 -39.91
CA LYS A 581 -65.64 -13.98 -39.28
C LYS A 581 -65.24 -14.56 -37.92
N MET A 582 -64.00 -15.03 -37.79
CA MET A 582 -63.43 -15.45 -36.51
C MET A 582 -63.24 -14.29 -35.52
N GLU A 583 -62.90 -13.10 -36.00
CA GLU A 583 -62.78 -11.89 -35.18
C GLU A 583 -64.16 -11.43 -34.67
N GLU A 584 -65.18 -11.44 -35.53
CA GLU A 584 -66.59 -11.21 -35.19
C GLU A 584 -67.10 -12.21 -34.13
N ASP A 585 -66.79 -13.51 -34.30
CA ASP A 585 -67.13 -14.57 -33.34
C ASP A 585 -66.40 -14.42 -31.99
N VAL A 586 -65.15 -13.96 -32.00
CA VAL A 586 -64.40 -13.68 -30.78
C VAL A 586 -64.96 -12.44 -30.05
N LYS A 587 -65.37 -11.40 -30.78
CA LYS A 587 -66.04 -10.20 -30.23
C LYS A 587 -67.46 -10.50 -29.71
N SER A 588 -68.18 -11.44 -30.33
CA SER A 588 -69.55 -11.82 -29.94
C SER A 588 -69.60 -12.82 -28.77
N ARG A 589 -68.58 -13.67 -28.58
CA ARG A 589 -68.45 -14.63 -27.48
C ARG A 589 -68.68 -14.09 -26.05
N PRO A 590 -68.14 -12.92 -25.63
CA PRO A 590 -68.45 -12.36 -24.31
C PRO A 590 -69.91 -11.90 -24.18
N LYS A 591 -70.54 -11.42 -25.27
CA LYS A 591 -71.98 -11.07 -25.30
C LYS A 591 -72.86 -12.32 -25.23
N ARG A 592 -72.52 -13.38 -25.96
CA ARG A 592 -73.24 -14.67 -25.95
C ARG A 592 -73.14 -15.37 -24.59
N ARG A 593 -71.94 -15.38 -23.96
CA ARG A 593 -71.76 -15.84 -22.57
C ARG A 593 -72.58 -15.04 -21.55
N ARG A 594 -72.80 -13.73 -21.75
CA ARG A 594 -73.68 -12.92 -20.89
C ARG A 594 -75.16 -13.26 -21.09
N MET A 595 -75.59 -13.58 -22.31
CA MET A 595 -76.95 -14.04 -22.59
C MET A 595 -77.22 -15.45 -22.05
N ASP A 596 -76.29 -16.40 -22.23
CA ASP A 596 -76.43 -17.77 -21.71
C ASP A 596 -76.47 -17.80 -20.17
N ARG A 597 -75.72 -16.91 -19.52
CA ARG A 597 -75.76 -16.76 -18.05
C ARG A 597 -77.09 -16.14 -17.57
N ARG A 598 -77.72 -15.26 -18.36
CA ARG A 598 -79.08 -14.74 -18.09
C ARG A 598 -80.17 -15.76 -18.37
N ALA A 599 -80.01 -16.60 -19.40
CA ALA A 599 -80.93 -17.69 -19.72
C ALA A 599 -80.85 -18.81 -18.67
N SER A 600 -79.65 -19.18 -18.22
CA SER A 600 -79.46 -20.14 -17.14
C SER A 600 -80.03 -19.65 -15.80
N ASN A 601 -79.94 -18.36 -15.49
CA ASN A 601 -80.58 -17.79 -14.29
C ASN A 601 -82.13 -17.78 -14.42
N ARG A 602 -82.70 -17.53 -15.60
CA ARG A 602 -84.17 -17.62 -15.81
C ARG A 602 -84.70 -19.05 -15.71
N ILE A 603 -83.92 -20.06 -16.10
CA ILE A 603 -84.30 -21.48 -15.96
C ILE A 603 -84.28 -21.91 -14.48
N ILE A 604 -83.37 -21.35 -13.68
CA ILE A 604 -83.31 -21.59 -12.23
C ILE A 604 -84.50 -20.92 -11.51
N ASP A 605 -84.88 -19.69 -11.88
CA ASP A 605 -86.06 -19.00 -11.31
C ASP A 605 -87.39 -19.62 -11.76
N GLY A 606 -87.47 -20.18 -12.97
CA GLY A 606 -88.66 -20.88 -13.50
C GLY A 606 -88.94 -22.24 -12.85
N ASN A 607 -87.91 -22.92 -12.32
CA ASN A 607 -88.08 -24.16 -11.56
C ASN A 607 -88.41 -23.91 -10.07
N ALA A 608 -88.08 -22.74 -9.52
CA ALA A 608 -88.45 -22.34 -8.17
C ALA A 608 -89.95 -21.96 -8.05
N SER A 609 -90.56 -21.42 -9.11
CA SER A 609 -91.98 -21.05 -9.11
C SER A 609 -92.94 -22.22 -9.37
N ARG A 610 -92.48 -23.32 -9.97
CA ARG A 610 -93.29 -24.53 -10.21
C ARG A 610 -93.40 -25.44 -8.97
N ASN A 611 -92.43 -25.40 -8.06
CA ASN A 611 -92.47 -26.16 -6.81
C ASN A 611 -93.19 -25.46 -5.65
N SER A 612 -93.47 -24.15 -5.74
CA SER A 612 -94.24 -23.43 -4.71
C SER A 612 -95.77 -23.54 -4.88
N ALA A 613 -96.25 -23.96 -6.05
CA ALA A 613 -97.67 -24.18 -6.31
C ALA A 613 -98.19 -25.54 -5.82
N SER A 614 -97.31 -26.52 -5.55
CA SER A 614 -97.70 -27.84 -5.03
C SER A 614 -97.64 -27.95 -3.50
N PHE A 615 -97.01 -27.00 -2.80
CA PHE A 615 -96.87 -27.05 -1.34
C PHE A 615 -97.87 -26.16 -0.58
N LYS A 616 -98.63 -25.31 -1.28
CA LYS A 616 -99.72 -24.50 -0.69
C LYS A 616 -101.05 -25.25 -0.52
N SER A 617 -101.08 -26.57 -0.77
CA SER A 617 -102.32 -27.36 -0.65
C SER A 617 -102.28 -28.53 0.35
N ALA A 618 -101.25 -28.67 1.18
CA ALA A 618 -101.11 -29.83 2.08
C ALA A 618 -100.86 -29.53 3.57
N ILE A 619 -100.87 -28.27 4.03
CA ILE A 619 -100.76 -27.96 5.48
C ILE A 619 -101.80 -26.90 5.87
N VAL A 620 -103.07 -27.28 5.73
CA VAL A 620 -104.25 -26.77 6.48
C VAL A 620 -105.07 -27.98 6.96
N ALA A 621 -104.38 -29.05 7.37
CA ALA A 621 -105.02 -30.24 7.94
C ALA A 621 -104.09 -30.89 8.96
N LEU A 622 -104.05 -30.31 10.16
CA LEU A 622 -103.93 -30.98 11.47
C LEU A 622 -103.81 -29.90 12.55
N GLU A 623 -104.97 -29.42 12.96
CA GLU A 623 -105.19 -28.76 14.25
C GLU A 623 -106.13 -29.69 15.04
N VAL A 624 -105.54 -30.58 15.83
CA VAL A 624 -105.96 -31.04 17.18
C VAL A 624 -104.68 -31.30 17.96
#